data_AF-A0A8J5Y2A6-F1
#
_entry.id   AF-A0A8J5Y2A6-F1
#
_cell.length_a   1.000
_cell.length_b   1.000
_cell.length_c   1.000
_cell.angle_alpha   90.00
_cell.angle_beta   90.00
_cell.angle_gamma   90.00
#
_symmetry.space_group_name_H-M   'P 1'
#
loop_
_entity.id
_entity.type
_entity.pdbx_description
1 polymer ?
#
loop_
_entity_poly.entity_id
_entity_poly.type
_entity_poly.pdbx_seq_one_letter_code
_entity_poly.pdbx_strand_id
1 'polypeptide(L)'
;MAKIRKDIVDFHGEMVLLENYSNINFTRLAKILKKYETGGLLRLPFIQKVLKQPFFTTDLVSKLVKECENTIDEVLFPIEEDKEETKEQKGAIMVATEPVKNTVATLLTMEEIRRVSSTKDHFSLPPLNLPHSHLIHSSQLNSPIPIL
;
A
#
# COMPACT_ATOMS: atom_id res chain seq x y z
N MET A 1 -8.01 -14.47 -18.15
CA MET A 1 -8.21 -14.03 -16.74
C MET A 1 -7.13 -13.08 -16.24
N ALA A 2 -5.83 -13.40 -16.35
CA ALA A 2 -4.76 -12.52 -15.82
C ALA A 2 -4.74 -11.10 -16.42
N LYS A 3 -4.98 -10.95 -17.72
CA LYS A 3 -5.07 -9.63 -18.39
C LYS A 3 -6.24 -8.79 -17.86
N ILE A 4 -7.41 -9.39 -17.73
CA ILE A 4 -8.62 -8.71 -17.22
C ILE A 4 -8.40 -8.22 -15.78
N ARG A 5 -7.79 -9.05 -14.93
CA ARG A 5 -7.44 -8.63 -13.55
C ARG A 5 -6.51 -7.44 -13.53
N LYS A 6 -5.48 -7.43 -14.38
CA LYS A 6 -4.59 -6.29 -14.53
C LYS A 6 -5.35 -5.05 -14.98
N ASP A 7 -6.18 -5.16 -16.03
CA ASP A 7 -6.92 -4.03 -16.58
C ASP A 7 -7.88 -3.41 -15.53
N ILE A 8 -8.51 -4.23 -14.66
CA ILE A 8 -9.37 -3.75 -13.56
C ILE A 8 -8.54 -2.98 -12.51
N VAL A 9 -7.39 -3.51 -12.10
CA VAL A 9 -6.51 -2.85 -11.12
C VAL A 9 -5.94 -1.54 -11.68
N ASP A 10 -5.52 -1.53 -12.95
CA ASP A 10 -5.03 -0.34 -13.63
C ASP A 10 -6.13 0.73 -13.70
N PHE A 11 -7.36 0.34 -14.08
CA PHE A 11 -8.53 1.24 -14.11
C PHE A 11 -8.87 1.82 -12.74
N HIS A 12 -8.87 0.99 -11.68
CA HIS A 12 -9.04 1.47 -10.30
C HIS A 12 -7.98 2.53 -9.94
N GLY A 13 -6.71 2.25 -10.24
CA GLY A 13 -5.61 3.17 -9.98
C GLY A 13 -5.78 4.52 -10.69
N GLU A 14 -6.21 4.52 -11.95
CA GLU A 14 -6.50 5.75 -12.70
C GLU A 14 -7.62 6.58 -12.06
N MET A 15 -8.69 5.94 -11.57
CA MET A 15 -9.78 6.64 -10.88
C MET A 15 -9.32 7.25 -9.55
N VAL A 16 -8.53 6.53 -8.76
CA VAL A 16 -7.95 7.06 -7.50
C VAL A 16 -7.03 8.26 -7.80
N LEU A 17 -6.22 8.17 -8.86
CA LEU A 17 -5.37 9.30 -9.29
C LEU A 17 -6.21 10.51 -9.72
N LEU A 18 -7.36 10.29 -10.35
CA LEU A 18 -8.29 11.36 -10.75
C LEU A 18 -8.89 12.09 -9.53
N GLU A 19 -9.27 11.36 -8.47
CA GLU A 19 -9.74 11.97 -7.22
C GLU A 19 -8.63 12.78 -6.55
N ASN A 20 -7.43 12.23 -6.49
CA ASN A 20 -6.28 12.92 -5.93
C ASN A 20 -5.94 14.19 -6.72
N TYR A 21 -6.03 14.13 -8.05
CA TYR A 21 -5.88 15.30 -8.91
C TYR A 21 -6.89 16.39 -8.53
N SER A 22 -8.17 16.05 -8.39
CA SER A 22 -9.21 16.99 -7.96
C SER A 22 -8.84 17.67 -6.63
N ASN A 23 -8.52 16.87 -5.60
CA ASN A 23 -8.20 17.34 -4.25
C ASN A 23 -6.98 18.26 -4.19
N ILE A 24 -5.90 17.88 -4.88
CA ILE A 24 -4.67 18.68 -4.97
C ILE A 24 -4.95 20.01 -5.65
N ASN A 25 -5.72 20.00 -6.75
CA ASN A 25 -6.03 21.22 -7.49
C ASN A 25 -6.93 22.16 -6.69
N PHE A 26 -7.93 21.64 -5.98
CA PHE A 26 -8.75 22.46 -5.07
C PHE A 26 -7.91 23.14 -4.00
N THR A 27 -7.01 22.39 -3.36
CA THR A 27 -6.12 22.95 -2.33
C THR A 27 -5.17 24.00 -2.92
N ARG A 28 -4.64 23.77 -4.13
CA ARG A 28 -3.82 24.77 -4.84
C ARG A 28 -4.61 26.04 -5.14
N LEU A 29 -5.85 25.93 -5.61
CA LEU A 29 -6.73 27.08 -5.83
C LEU A 29 -6.99 27.84 -4.53
N ALA A 30 -7.28 27.15 -3.44
CA ALA A 30 -7.47 27.78 -2.12
C ALA A 30 -6.19 28.51 -1.65
N LYS A 31 -5.01 27.95 -1.90
CA LYS A 31 -3.72 28.59 -1.60
C LYS A 31 -3.45 29.81 -2.48
N ILE A 32 -3.72 29.73 -3.78
CA ILE A 32 -3.61 30.87 -4.71
C ILE A 32 -4.54 31.99 -4.26
N LEU A 33 -5.80 31.67 -3.99
CA LEU A 33 -6.80 32.62 -3.52
C LEU A 33 -6.36 33.30 -2.22
N LYS A 34 -5.83 32.53 -1.25
CA LYS A 34 -5.27 33.08 -0.01
C LYS A 34 -4.10 34.03 -0.25
N LYS A 35 -3.29 33.80 -1.29
CA LYS A 35 -2.15 34.67 -1.64
C LYS A 35 -2.60 35.99 -2.26
N TYR A 36 -3.65 35.99 -3.08
CA TYR A 36 -4.11 37.19 -3.80
C TYR A 36 -5.16 38.01 -3.05
N GLU A 37 -5.88 37.41 -2.09
CA GLU A 37 -6.88 38.10 -1.27
C GLU A 37 -6.23 38.83 -0.08
N THR A 38 -5.89 40.11 -0.23
CA THR A 38 -5.57 40.98 0.92
C THR A 38 -6.88 41.45 1.57
N GLY A 39 -7.44 40.65 2.49
CA GLY A 39 -8.63 41.01 3.27
C GLY A 39 -9.78 39.99 3.26
N GLY A 40 -9.69 38.91 2.47
CA GLY A 40 -10.55 37.72 2.60
C GLY A 40 -12.02 37.84 2.16
N LEU A 41 -12.42 38.97 1.57
CA LEU A 41 -13.83 39.23 1.22
C LEU A 41 -14.37 38.34 0.09
N LEU A 42 -13.56 37.95 -0.89
CA LEU A 42 -14.03 37.13 -2.04
C LEU A 42 -13.71 35.64 -1.84
N ARG A 43 -12.98 35.27 -0.79
CA ARG A 43 -12.57 33.89 -0.52
C ARG A 43 -13.75 32.94 -0.42
N LEU A 44 -14.76 33.30 0.38
CA LEU A 44 -15.96 32.48 0.58
C LEU A 44 -16.79 32.31 -0.71
N PRO A 45 -17.21 33.39 -1.41
CA PRO A 45 -18.00 33.23 -2.63
C PRO A 45 -17.23 32.54 -3.76
N PHE A 46 -15.90 32.69 -3.82
CA PHE A 46 -15.09 31.94 -4.78
C PHE A 46 -15.04 30.44 -4.47
N ILE A 47 -14.78 30.06 -3.22
CA ILE A 47 -14.78 28.64 -2.80
C ILE A 47 -16.13 27.99 -3.11
N GLN A 48 -17.25 28.64 -2.79
CA GLN A 48 -18.59 28.11 -3.09
C GLN A 48 -18.81 27.85 -4.59
N LYS A 49 -18.24 28.68 -5.47
CA LYS A 49 -18.29 28.47 -6.92
C LYS A 49 -17.42 27.28 -7.35
N VAL A 50 -16.23 27.14 -6.77
CA VAL A 50 -15.30 26.04 -7.06
C VAL A 50 -15.87 24.69 -6.63
N LEU A 51 -16.54 24.61 -5.47
CA LEU A 51 -17.16 23.37 -4.98
C LEU A 51 -18.22 22.79 -5.94
N LYS A 52 -18.78 23.63 -6.83
CA LYS A 52 -19.78 23.24 -7.84
C LYS A 52 -19.15 22.95 -9.21
N GLN A 53 -17.84 23.09 -9.36
CA GLN A 53 -17.19 22.84 -10.63
C GLN A 53 -17.06 21.33 -10.86
N PRO A 54 -17.25 20.85 -12.10
CA PRO A 54 -17.20 19.42 -12.42
C PRO A 54 -15.90 18.74 -12.01
N PHE A 55 -14.77 19.47 -12.06
CA PHE A 55 -13.48 18.91 -11.67
C PHE A 55 -13.40 18.56 -10.18
N PHE A 56 -14.22 19.19 -9.33
CA PHE A 56 -14.25 18.98 -7.89
C PHE A 56 -15.39 18.04 -7.44
N THR A 57 -16.44 17.89 -8.25
CA THR A 57 -17.58 17.02 -7.97
C THR A 57 -17.24 15.56 -8.31
N THR A 58 -16.46 14.89 -7.46
CA THR A 58 -15.96 13.53 -7.70
C THR A 58 -16.80 12.42 -7.06
N ASP A 59 -17.99 12.71 -6.53
CA ASP A 59 -18.81 11.73 -5.79
C ASP A 59 -19.10 10.44 -6.59
N LEU A 60 -19.33 10.58 -7.90
CA LEU A 60 -19.54 9.44 -8.80
C LEU A 60 -18.26 8.62 -9.00
N VAL A 61 -17.11 9.29 -9.09
CA VAL A 61 -15.80 8.63 -9.19
C VAL A 61 -15.54 7.85 -7.89
N SER A 62 -15.82 8.44 -6.72
CA SER A 62 -15.66 7.79 -5.42
C SER A 62 -16.54 6.57 -5.25
N LYS A 63 -17.75 6.61 -5.82
CA LYS A 63 -18.62 5.45 -5.85
C LYS A 63 -18.05 4.35 -6.75
N LEU A 64 -17.58 4.71 -7.94
CA LEU A 64 -16.96 3.77 -8.89
C LEU A 64 -15.68 3.14 -8.32
N VAL A 65 -14.84 3.92 -7.63
CA VAL A 65 -13.63 3.43 -6.95
C VAL A 65 -13.99 2.31 -5.98
N LYS A 66 -14.99 2.53 -5.12
CA LYS A 66 -15.47 1.53 -4.15
C LYS A 66 -16.08 0.29 -4.79
N GLU A 67 -16.87 0.47 -5.85
CA GLU A 67 -17.41 -0.67 -6.62
C GLU A 67 -16.29 -1.50 -7.25
N CYS A 68 -15.23 -0.84 -7.71
CA CYS A 68 -14.06 -1.50 -8.26
C CYS A 68 -13.23 -2.21 -7.18
N GLU A 69 -13.09 -1.64 -5.98
CA GLU A 69 -12.45 -2.28 -4.82
C GLU A 69 -13.15 -3.61 -4.49
N ASN A 70 -14.48 -3.59 -4.33
CA ASN A 70 -15.27 -4.80 -4.09
C ASN A 70 -15.08 -5.85 -5.19
N THR A 71 -15.06 -5.41 -6.46
CA THR A 71 -14.85 -6.30 -7.61
C THR A 71 -13.44 -6.91 -7.59
N ILE A 72 -12.42 -6.13 -7.23
CA ILE A 72 -11.04 -6.61 -7.11
C ILE A 72 -10.98 -7.67 -6.00
N ASP A 73 -11.57 -7.41 -4.84
CA ASP A 73 -11.58 -8.34 -3.71
C ASP A 73 -12.22 -9.68 -4.10
N GLU A 74 -13.39 -9.65 -4.74
CA GLU A 74 -14.09 -10.86 -5.21
C GLU A 74 -13.30 -11.65 -6.27
N VAL A 75 -12.60 -10.95 -7.18
CA VAL A 75 -11.91 -11.58 -8.32
C VAL A 75 -10.48 -12.04 -7.97
N LEU A 76 -9.80 -11.40 -7.03
CA LEU A 76 -8.45 -11.76 -6.58
C LEU A 76 -8.46 -12.76 -5.42
N PHE A 77 -9.46 -12.72 -4.56
CA PHE A 77 -9.60 -13.60 -3.40
C PHE A 77 -10.94 -14.35 -3.46
N PRO A 78 -11.07 -15.37 -4.34
CA PRO A 78 -12.22 -16.25 -4.27
C PRO A 78 -12.25 -16.87 -2.88
N ILE A 79 -13.33 -16.67 -2.15
CA ILE A 79 -13.61 -17.41 -0.92
C ILE A 79 -13.65 -18.88 -1.36
N GLU A 80 -12.75 -19.71 -0.82
CA GLU A 80 -12.88 -21.15 -0.96
C GLU A 80 -14.20 -21.53 -0.27
N GLU A 81 -15.26 -21.69 -1.04
CA GLU A 81 -16.47 -22.34 -0.54
C GLU A 81 -16.06 -23.78 -0.25
N ASP A 82 -15.95 -24.08 1.05
CA ASP A 82 -15.75 -25.41 1.62
C ASP A 82 -16.79 -26.38 1.06
N LYS A 83 -16.47 -27.00 -0.07
CA LYS A 83 -17.08 -28.25 -0.50
C LYS A 83 -16.36 -29.36 0.22
N GLU A 84 -16.96 -29.82 1.31
CA GLU A 84 -17.35 -31.21 1.54
C GLU A 84 -17.38 -31.53 3.04
N GLU A 85 -18.59 -31.83 3.52
CA GLU A 85 -18.74 -32.73 4.65
C GLU A 85 -18.16 -34.10 4.28
N THR A 86 -17.01 -34.46 4.83
CA THR A 86 -16.80 -35.81 5.38
C THR A 86 -15.77 -35.75 6.53
N LYS A 87 -16.24 -36.10 7.73
CA LYS A 87 -15.42 -36.26 8.93
C LYS A 87 -14.47 -37.45 8.77
N GLU A 88 -13.17 -37.25 8.99
CA GLU A 88 -12.37 -37.86 10.09
C GLU A 88 -10.86 -37.87 9.79
N GLN A 89 -10.16 -36.99 10.53
CA GLN A 89 -8.83 -37.12 11.16
C GLN A 89 -7.67 -37.86 10.46
N LYS A 90 -6.60 -37.08 10.26
CA LYS A 90 -5.17 -37.26 10.67
C LYS A 90 -4.30 -36.71 9.53
N GLY A 91 -3.38 -35.78 9.70
CA GLY A 91 -2.59 -35.32 10.84
C GLY A 91 -1.29 -34.76 10.25
N ALA A 92 -0.56 -33.97 11.05
CA ALA A 92 0.74 -33.35 10.73
C ALA A 92 0.69 -32.03 9.94
N ILE A 93 0.43 -30.95 10.69
CA ILE A 93 1.38 -29.82 10.88
C ILE A 93 2.45 -29.73 9.76
N MET A 94 2.24 -28.82 8.80
CA MET A 94 3.32 -28.18 8.06
C MET A 94 3.38 -26.69 8.46
N VAL A 95 3.45 -26.45 9.76
CA VAL A 95 3.99 -25.22 10.31
C VAL A 95 5.40 -25.56 10.77
N ALA A 96 6.39 -24.90 10.16
CA ALA A 96 7.75 -24.63 10.68
C ALA A 96 8.85 -24.92 9.65
N THR A 97 8.98 -24.03 8.66
CA THR A 97 10.32 -23.69 8.11
C THR A 97 10.43 -22.23 7.66
N GLU A 98 9.33 -21.47 7.71
CA GLU A 98 9.27 -20.04 7.38
C GLU A 98 9.26 -19.02 8.55
N PRO A 99 9.25 -19.36 9.86
CA PRO A 99 9.29 -18.31 10.89
C PRO A 99 10.66 -17.60 10.94
N VAL A 100 11.73 -18.28 10.52
CA VAL A 100 13.11 -17.75 10.58
C VAL A 100 13.39 -16.78 9.44
N LYS A 101 12.94 -17.07 8.21
CA LYS A 101 13.19 -16.22 7.03
C LYS A 101 12.49 -14.87 7.15
N ASN A 102 11.24 -14.88 7.60
CA ASN A 102 10.48 -13.66 7.84
C ASN A 102 11.12 -12.80 8.95
N THR A 103 11.61 -13.43 10.02
CA THR A 103 12.27 -12.70 11.12
C THR A 103 13.59 -12.07 10.67
N VAL A 104 14.44 -12.81 9.93
CA VAL A 104 15.70 -12.27 9.39
C VAL A 104 15.45 -11.15 8.39
N ALA A 105 14.48 -11.32 7.48
CA ALA A 105 14.09 -10.27 6.53
C ALA A 105 13.56 -9.01 7.25
N THR A 106 12.76 -9.19 8.31
CA THR A 106 12.27 -8.08 9.14
C THR A 106 13.43 -7.33 9.80
N LEU A 107 14.40 -8.03 10.38
CA LEU A 107 15.56 -7.43 11.03
C LEU A 107 16.46 -6.65 10.04
N LEU A 108 16.70 -7.20 8.85
CA LEU A 108 17.47 -6.53 7.80
C LEU A 108 16.75 -5.25 7.31
N THR A 109 15.43 -5.31 7.17
CA THR A 109 14.62 -4.14 6.79
C THR A 109 14.69 -3.04 7.85
N MET A 110 14.63 -3.40 9.14
CA MET A 110 14.80 -2.45 10.25
C MET A 110 16.22 -1.85 10.32
N GLU A 111 17.25 -2.58 9.88
CA GLU A 111 18.62 -2.06 9.76
C GLU A 111 18.74 -1.04 8.62
N GLU A 112 18.18 -1.35 7.46
CA GLU A 112 18.24 -0.48 6.29
C GLU A 112 17.52 0.86 6.54
N ILE A 113 16.34 0.83 7.15
CA ILE A 113 15.60 2.05 7.53
C ILE A 113 16.43 2.95 8.46
N ARG A 114 17.27 2.37 9.33
CA ARG A 114 18.20 3.15 10.17
C ARG A 114 19.38 3.70 9.39
N ARG A 115 19.94 2.93 8.45
CA ARG A 115 21.10 3.34 7.64
C ARG A 115 20.81 4.59 6.80
N VAL A 116 19.54 4.77 6.41
CA VAL A 116 19.05 5.91 5.62
C VAL A 116 18.91 7.21 6.45
N SER A 117 18.89 7.16 7.78
CA SER A 117 18.76 8.35 8.64
C SER A 117 20.13 8.83 9.15
N SER A 118 20.57 10.02 8.70
CA SER A 118 21.81 10.65 9.18
C SER A 118 21.63 11.46 10.48
N THR A 119 20.40 11.63 10.98
CA THR A 119 20.12 12.47 12.15
C THR A 119 19.24 11.72 13.14
N LYS A 120 19.76 11.53 14.37
CA LYS A 120 19.07 10.81 15.44
C LYS A 120 18.06 11.74 16.13
N ASP A 121 16.78 11.50 15.93
CA ASP A 121 15.67 12.21 16.59
C ASP A 121 14.88 11.29 17.55
N HIS A 122 14.02 11.85 18.41
CA HIS A 122 13.23 11.11 19.40
C HIS A 122 12.28 10.05 18.80
N PHE A 123 11.92 10.16 17.52
CA PHE A 123 11.12 9.17 16.79
C PHE A 123 11.96 8.06 16.12
N SER A 124 13.28 8.08 16.30
CA SER A 124 14.16 7.06 15.73
C SER A 124 13.96 5.71 16.41
N LEU A 125 14.05 4.63 15.64
CA LEU A 125 14.03 3.28 16.20
C LEU A 125 15.18 3.08 17.20
N PRO A 126 14.96 2.34 18.31
CA PRO A 126 15.99 2.06 19.29
C PRO A 126 17.17 1.28 18.68
N PRO A 127 18.38 1.37 19.26
CA PRO A 127 19.54 0.64 18.76
C PRO A 127 19.32 -0.87 18.89
N LEU A 128 19.57 -1.61 17.80
CA LEU A 128 19.60 -3.07 17.82
C LEU A 128 21.05 -3.51 18.03
N ASN A 129 21.36 -4.06 19.22
CA ASN A 129 22.64 -4.70 19.49
C ASN A 129 22.58 -6.14 18.95
N LEU A 130 22.84 -6.31 17.65
CA LEU A 130 22.89 -7.62 17.02
C LEU A 130 24.36 -8.10 16.93
N PRO A 131 24.70 -9.30 17.42
CA PRO A 131 26.01 -9.88 17.16
C PRO A 131 26.11 -10.19 15.65
N HIS A 132 26.95 -9.44 14.94
CA HIS A 132 27.16 -9.54 13.48
C HIS A 132 27.58 -10.92 12.97
N SER A 133 27.92 -11.87 13.84
CA SER A 133 28.48 -13.17 13.48
C SER A 133 27.46 -14.26 13.09
N HIS A 134 26.14 -14.05 13.24
CA HIS A 134 25.16 -15.12 12.97
C HIS A 134 24.36 -14.99 11.66
N LEU A 135 24.38 -13.85 10.97
CA LEU A 135 23.59 -13.65 9.74
C LEU A 135 24.33 -14.00 8.44
N ILE A 136 25.65 -14.15 8.48
CA ILE A 136 26.43 -14.50 7.28
C ILE A 136 26.35 -16.01 6.96
N HIS A 137 25.97 -16.85 7.92
CA HIS A 137 25.86 -18.30 7.71
C HIS A 137 24.51 -18.76 7.13
N SER A 138 23.49 -17.89 7.03
CA SER A 138 22.18 -18.27 6.50
C SER A 138 22.03 -18.10 4.99
N SER A 139 22.98 -17.46 4.31
CA SER A 139 22.97 -17.25 2.85
C SER A 139 23.76 -18.30 2.04
N GLN A 140 24.33 -19.33 2.67
CA GLN A 140 25.18 -20.34 2.00
C GLN A 140 24.55 -21.73 1.83
N LEU A 141 23.23 -21.84 1.71
CA LEU A 141 22.58 -23.10 1.30
C LEU A 141 21.71 -22.88 0.06
N ASN A 142 22.37 -22.80 -1.10
CA ASN A 142 22.09 -23.58 -2.32
C ASN A 142 22.59 -22.87 -3.61
N SER A 143 23.65 -23.40 -4.22
CA SER A 143 23.75 -23.72 -5.65
C SER A 143 25.14 -24.34 -5.94
N PRO A 144 25.39 -24.99 -7.10
CA PRO A 144 24.58 -25.94 -7.83
C PRO A 144 25.33 -27.27 -8.10
N ILE A 145 24.57 -28.28 -8.52
CA ILE A 145 24.92 -29.57 -9.14
C ILE A 145 26.36 -29.67 -9.71
N PRO A 146 27.18 -30.67 -9.34
CA PRO A 146 28.36 -31.04 -10.12
C PRO A 146 27.95 -31.96 -11.28
N ILE A 147 28.21 -31.51 -12.51
CA ILE A 147 28.32 -32.37 -13.69
C ILE A 147 29.72 -33.00 -13.64
N LEU A 148 29.78 -34.31 -13.43
CA LEU A 148 30.60 -35.26 -14.20
C LEU A 148 30.11 -36.69 -13.98
#